data_AF-A0A3M1HAD9-F1
#
_entry.id   AF-A0A3M1HAD9-F1
#
_cell.length_a   1.000
_cell.length_b   1.000
_cell.length_c   1.000
_cell.angle_alpha   90.00
_cell.angle_beta   90.00
_cell.angle_gamma   90.00
#
_symmetry.space_group_name_H-M   'P 1'
#
loop_
_entity.id
_entity.type
_entity.pdbx_description
1 polymer ?
#
loop_
_entity_poly.entity_id
_entity_poly.type
_entity_poly.pdbx_seq_one_letter_code
_entity_poly.pdbx_strand_id
1 'polypeptide(L)'
;MGPFTGPSARTGEEFKGAAEMALERINYQVGDYKIEPVWIDSQSDPEKAARAYEEAIVQGGIQAGVLNWHSSVAVAVMEVTAKHKVPHFFGMGATEVVNERFNSDRDKYGYWTSKGWPTPVKLTQNYVTALEDAIAAGVW
;
A
#
# COMPACT_ATOMS: atom_id res chain seq x y z
N MET A 1 -2.63 0.04 -6.63
CA MET A 1 -3.59 -1.06 -6.39
C MET A 1 -4.56 -0.61 -5.32
N GLY A 2 -5.84 -0.94 -5.46
CA GLY A 2 -6.87 -0.53 -4.51
C GLY A 2 -8.01 -1.56 -4.43
N PRO A 3 -8.87 -1.49 -3.40
CA PRO A 3 -10.09 -2.29 -3.36
C PRO A 3 -11.16 -1.57 -4.19
N PHE A 4 -11.12 -1.69 -5.51
CA PHE A 4 -12.09 -1.03 -6.40
C PHE A 4 -13.45 -1.74 -6.40
N THR A 5 -13.47 -3.00 -5.98
CA THR A 5 -14.67 -3.73 -5.61
C THR A 5 -14.53 -4.38 -4.23
N GLY A 6 -15.58 -5.07 -3.77
CA GLY A 6 -15.61 -5.74 -2.47
C GLY A 6 -15.96 -4.79 -1.31
N PRO A 7 -15.69 -5.20 -0.06
CA PRO A 7 -16.20 -4.51 1.14
C PRO A 7 -15.64 -3.09 1.35
N SER A 8 -14.50 -2.77 0.75
CA SER A 8 -13.89 -1.43 0.82
C SER A 8 -13.94 -0.67 -0.50
N ALA A 9 -14.89 -1.00 -1.41
CA ALA A 9 -15.03 -0.38 -2.73
C ALA A 9 -15.02 1.16 -2.69
N ARG A 10 -15.76 1.76 -1.74
CA ARG A 10 -15.80 3.21 -1.53
C ARG A 10 -14.40 3.82 -1.32
N THR A 11 -13.56 3.19 -0.50
CA THR A 11 -12.18 3.65 -0.29
C THR A 11 -11.36 3.52 -1.58
N GLY A 12 -11.62 2.48 -2.38
CA GLY A 12 -11.04 2.34 -3.72
C GLY A 12 -11.43 3.46 -4.67
N GLU A 13 -12.71 3.87 -4.68
CA GLU A 13 -13.18 5.02 -5.47
C GLU A 13 -12.47 6.32 -5.05
N GLU A 14 -12.35 6.56 -3.74
CA GLU A 14 -11.63 7.72 -3.18
C GLU A 14 -10.15 7.72 -3.61
N PHE A 15 -9.48 6.56 -3.56
CA PHE A 15 -8.10 6.43 -4.03
C PHE A 15 -7.94 6.65 -5.54
N LYS A 16 -8.84 6.09 -6.34
CA LYS A 16 -8.83 6.27 -7.79
C LYS A 16 -9.02 7.74 -8.15
N GLY A 17 -10.02 8.40 -7.56
CA GLY A 17 -10.27 9.82 -7.79
C GLY A 17 -9.09 10.70 -7.36
N ALA A 18 -8.49 10.45 -6.20
CA ALA A 18 -7.31 11.21 -5.76
C ALA A 18 -6.10 11.03 -6.68
N ALA A 19 -5.86 9.81 -7.16
CA ALA A 19 -4.78 9.51 -8.10
C ALA A 19 -5.03 10.15 -9.48
N GLU A 20 -6.26 10.08 -10.01
CA GLU A 20 -6.63 10.73 -11.28
C GLU A 20 -6.45 12.25 -11.18
N MET A 21 -6.95 12.89 -10.13
CA MET A 21 -6.75 14.32 -9.88
C MET A 21 -5.27 14.72 -9.85
N ALA A 22 -4.41 13.89 -9.25
CA ALA A 22 -2.97 14.16 -9.19
C ALA A 22 -2.29 13.98 -10.55
N LEU A 23 -2.64 12.93 -11.29
CA LEU A 23 -2.09 12.65 -12.62
C LEU A 23 -2.54 13.68 -13.66
N GLU A 24 -3.80 14.13 -13.62
CA GLU A 24 -4.33 15.18 -14.49
C GLU A 24 -3.57 16.49 -14.33
N ARG A 25 -3.21 16.87 -13.09
CA ARG A 25 -2.44 18.11 -12.82
C ARG A 25 -1.06 18.13 -13.49
N ILE A 26 -0.49 16.96 -13.75
CA ILE A 26 0.80 16.82 -14.44
C ILE A 26 0.63 16.36 -15.90
N ASN A 27 -0.60 16.38 -16.43
CA ASN A 27 -0.93 15.87 -17.77
C ASN A 27 -0.43 14.44 -18.01
N TYR A 28 -0.43 13.61 -16.96
CA TYR A 28 0.10 12.25 -17.00
C TYR A 28 1.55 12.18 -17.49
N GLN A 29 2.38 13.19 -17.19
CA GLN A 29 3.75 13.27 -17.68
C GLN A 29 4.75 13.60 -16.56
N VAL A 30 5.87 12.89 -16.54
CA VAL A 30 7.01 13.15 -15.64
C VAL A 30 8.29 13.15 -16.48
N GLY A 31 8.91 14.33 -16.61
CA GLY A 31 10.02 14.52 -17.56
C GLY A 31 9.59 14.13 -18.98
N ASP A 32 10.34 13.22 -19.59
CA ASP A 32 10.05 12.71 -20.94
C ASP A 32 9.10 11.50 -20.95
N TYR A 33 8.66 11.01 -19.78
CA TYR A 33 7.85 9.81 -19.67
C TYR A 33 6.37 10.13 -19.51
N LYS A 34 5.53 9.42 -20.26
CA LYS A 34 4.08 9.39 -20.07
C LYS A 34 3.69 8.29 -19.08
N ILE A 35 2.79 8.61 -18.16
CA ILE A 35 2.24 7.69 -17.16
C ILE A 35 0.93 7.12 -17.71
N GLU A 36 0.84 5.79 -17.76
CA GLU A 36 -0.37 5.07 -18.11
C GLU A 36 -0.85 4.29 -16.88
N PRO A 37 -1.87 4.77 -16.14
CA PRO A 37 -2.31 4.11 -14.93
C PRO A 37 -3.06 2.81 -15.25
N VAL A 38 -2.68 1.73 -14.56
CA VAL A 38 -3.39 0.45 -14.56
C VAL A 38 -4.05 0.24 -13.20
N TRP A 39 -5.38 0.11 -13.20
CA TRP A 39 -6.17 -0.05 -11.98
C TRP A 39 -6.26 -1.53 -11.58
N ILE A 40 -5.37 -1.96 -10.70
CA ILE A 40 -5.36 -3.32 -10.14
C ILE A 40 -6.35 -3.39 -8.98
N ASP A 41 -7.45 -4.14 -9.18
CA ASP A 41 -8.47 -4.36 -8.16
C ASP A 41 -8.13 -5.53 -7.23
N SER A 42 -7.87 -5.20 -5.97
CA SER A 42 -7.59 -6.18 -4.91
C SER A 42 -8.83 -6.89 -4.39
N GLN A 43 -10.04 -6.33 -4.59
CA GLN A 43 -11.29 -6.84 -4.03
C GLN A 43 -11.30 -7.03 -2.51
N SER A 44 -10.35 -6.40 -1.79
CA SER A 44 -10.09 -6.68 -0.36
C SER A 44 -9.70 -8.14 -0.06
N ASP A 45 -9.20 -8.87 -1.05
CA ASP A 45 -8.90 -10.31 -0.96
C ASP A 45 -7.43 -10.59 -1.35
N PRO A 46 -6.63 -11.23 -0.49
CA PRO A 46 -5.21 -11.45 -0.75
C PRO A 46 -4.91 -12.31 -1.99
N GLU A 47 -5.69 -13.35 -2.24
CA GLU A 47 -5.45 -14.29 -3.35
C GLU A 47 -5.80 -13.63 -4.69
N LYS A 48 -6.95 -12.96 -4.75
CA LYS A 48 -7.37 -12.19 -5.93
C LYS A 48 -6.41 -11.05 -6.21
N ALA A 49 -5.96 -10.32 -5.18
CA ALA A 49 -4.99 -9.26 -5.35
C ALA A 49 -3.66 -9.76 -5.93
N ALA A 50 -3.11 -10.86 -5.40
CA ALA A 50 -1.88 -11.44 -5.92
C ALA A 50 -2.01 -11.85 -7.40
N ARG A 51 -3.12 -12.49 -7.78
CA ARG A 51 -3.39 -12.86 -9.19
C ARG A 51 -3.52 -11.64 -10.09
N ALA A 52 -4.36 -10.67 -9.72
CA ALA A 52 -4.59 -9.47 -10.52
C ALA A 52 -3.31 -8.64 -10.68
N TYR A 53 -2.48 -8.59 -9.63
CA TYR A 53 -1.21 -7.89 -9.68
C TYR A 53 -0.21 -8.61 -10.59
N GLU A 54 -0.08 -9.93 -10.49
CA GLU A 54 0.77 -10.72 -11.38
C GLU A 54 0.34 -10.56 -12.85
N GLU A 55 -0.96 -10.62 -13.13
CA GLU A 55 -1.52 -10.40 -14.46
C GLU A 55 -1.19 -9.00 -14.98
N ALA A 56 -1.30 -7.98 -14.15
CA ALA A 56 -0.93 -6.61 -14.51
C ALA A 56 0.57 -6.48 -14.85
N ILE A 57 1.45 -7.25 -14.20
CA ILE A 57 2.87 -7.31 -14.58
C ILE A 57 3.06 -8.05 -15.90
N VAL A 58 2.56 -9.29 -16.00
CA VAL A 58 2.89 -10.20 -17.10
C VAL A 58 2.19 -9.80 -18.40
N GLN A 59 0.92 -9.42 -18.32
CA GLN A 59 0.11 -9.06 -19.48
C GLN A 59 0.01 -7.54 -19.66
N GLY A 60 -0.21 -6.82 -18.55
CA GLY A 60 -0.32 -5.35 -18.57
C GLY A 60 1.02 -4.63 -18.68
N GLY A 61 2.14 -5.33 -18.45
CA GLY A 61 3.47 -4.77 -18.59
C GLY A 61 3.82 -3.66 -17.60
N ILE A 62 3.13 -3.55 -16.46
CA ILE A 62 3.40 -2.46 -15.50
C ILE A 62 4.85 -2.48 -15.03
N GLN A 63 5.48 -1.32 -14.93
CA GLN A 63 6.88 -1.19 -14.47
C GLN A 63 7.00 -0.80 -13.00
N ALA A 64 5.92 -0.33 -12.39
CA ALA A 64 5.84 -0.01 -10.98
C ALA A 64 4.39 -0.14 -10.49
N GLY A 65 4.23 -0.46 -9.21
CA GLY A 65 2.96 -0.31 -8.52
C GLY A 65 3.01 0.75 -7.45
N VAL A 66 1.84 1.23 -7.06
CA VAL A 66 1.70 2.17 -5.95
C VAL A 66 0.43 1.86 -5.20
N LEU A 67 0.45 2.07 -3.88
CA LEU A 67 -0.72 2.05 -3.01
C LEU A 67 -1.31 0.64 -2.80
N ASN A 68 -1.81 0.41 -1.59
CA ASN A 68 -2.74 -0.67 -1.23
C ASN A 68 -3.56 -0.21 -0.02
N TRP A 69 -4.60 -0.95 0.39
CA TRP A 69 -5.34 -0.67 1.63
C TRP A 69 -5.10 -1.74 2.70
N HIS A 70 -5.54 -2.97 2.45
CA HIS A 70 -5.54 -4.02 3.46
C HIS A 70 -4.15 -4.59 3.74
N SER A 71 -3.86 -4.82 5.03
CA SER A 71 -2.63 -5.46 5.50
C SER A 71 -2.39 -6.84 4.90
N SER A 72 -3.43 -7.67 4.81
CA SER A 72 -3.34 -9.03 4.25
C SER A 72 -3.00 -9.02 2.76
N VAL A 73 -3.57 -8.06 2.01
CA VAL A 73 -3.26 -7.82 0.59
C VAL A 73 -1.79 -7.38 0.42
N ALA A 74 -1.30 -6.45 1.25
CA ALA A 74 0.10 -6.03 1.21
C ALA A 74 1.04 -7.23 1.33
N VAL A 75 0.85 -8.04 2.38
CA VAL A 75 1.72 -9.20 2.67
C VAL A 75 1.68 -10.21 1.53
N ALA A 76 0.54 -10.45 0.89
CA ALA A 76 0.44 -11.38 -0.24
C ALA A 76 1.19 -10.87 -1.49
N VAL A 77 1.05 -9.59 -1.82
CA VAL A 77 1.64 -8.99 -3.03
C VAL A 77 3.15 -8.76 -2.91
N MET A 78 3.70 -8.74 -1.70
CA MET A 78 5.16 -8.72 -1.48
C MET A 78 5.88 -9.89 -2.19
N GLU A 79 5.25 -11.07 -2.31
CA GLU A 79 5.87 -12.20 -3.03
C GLU A 79 5.86 -11.97 -4.55
N VAL A 80 4.78 -11.41 -5.08
CA VAL A 80 4.62 -11.10 -6.52
C VAL A 80 5.64 -10.07 -6.96
N THR A 81 5.74 -8.96 -6.21
CA THR A 81 6.71 -7.88 -6.48
C THR A 81 8.15 -8.38 -6.43
N ALA A 82 8.49 -9.21 -5.44
CA ALA A 82 9.80 -9.86 -5.32
C ALA A 82 10.10 -10.79 -6.49
N LYS A 83 9.16 -11.66 -6.87
CA LYS A 83 9.29 -12.61 -7.97
C LYS A 83 9.56 -11.92 -9.30
N HIS A 84 8.82 -10.86 -9.59
CA HIS A 84 8.89 -10.14 -10.85
C HIS A 84 9.85 -8.97 -10.86
N LYS A 85 10.45 -8.64 -9.71
CA LYS A 85 11.36 -7.51 -9.54
C LYS A 85 10.74 -6.17 -9.97
N VAL A 86 9.43 -6.02 -9.73
CA VAL A 86 8.68 -4.79 -9.99
C VAL A 86 8.50 -4.03 -8.69
N PRO A 87 9.03 -2.81 -8.56
CA PRO A 87 8.90 -2.03 -7.34
C PRO A 87 7.45 -1.62 -7.09
N HIS A 88 7.02 -1.71 -5.83
CA HIS A 88 5.74 -1.24 -5.33
C HIS A 88 5.97 -0.18 -4.27
N PHE A 89 5.46 1.01 -4.49
CA PHE A 89 5.65 2.17 -3.63
C PHE A 89 4.45 2.41 -2.72
N PHE A 90 4.71 2.95 -1.54
CA PHE A 90 3.67 3.55 -0.70
C PHE A 90 2.55 2.58 -0.29
N GLY A 91 2.92 1.38 0.14
CA GLY A 91 1.96 0.43 0.69
C GLY A 91 1.39 0.89 2.04
N MET A 92 0.06 0.88 2.21
CA MET A 92 -0.65 1.34 3.42
C MET A 92 -1.05 0.21 4.38
N GLY A 93 -0.64 -1.02 4.13
CA GLY A 93 -0.90 -2.14 5.05
C GLY A 93 -0.26 -1.89 6.42
N ALA A 94 -1.07 -1.70 7.46
CA ALA A 94 -0.59 -1.27 8.78
C ALA A 94 0.20 -2.34 9.55
N THR A 95 -0.05 -3.63 9.29
CA THR A 95 0.53 -4.74 10.08
C THR A 95 2.06 -4.68 10.17
N GLU A 96 2.60 -5.13 11.30
CA GLU A 96 4.06 -5.28 11.50
C GLU A 96 4.62 -6.38 10.60
N VAL A 97 3.81 -7.37 10.21
CA VAL A 97 4.21 -8.47 9.31
C VAL A 97 4.81 -7.97 7.99
N VAL A 98 4.37 -6.82 7.48
CA VAL A 98 4.97 -6.18 6.30
C VAL A 98 6.44 -5.82 6.57
N ASN A 99 6.73 -5.26 7.75
CA ASN A 99 8.09 -4.89 8.14
C ASN A 99 8.91 -6.14 8.47
N GLU A 100 8.34 -7.13 9.14
CA GLU A 100 9.02 -8.39 9.46
C GLU A 100 9.45 -9.10 8.17
N ARG A 101 8.54 -9.22 7.18
CA ARG A 101 8.85 -9.82 5.88
C ARG A 101 9.86 -9.01 5.08
N PHE A 102 9.75 -7.67 5.10
CA PHE A 102 10.75 -6.82 4.47
C PHE A 102 12.14 -7.02 5.10
N ASN A 103 12.21 -7.09 6.44
CA ASN A 103 13.46 -7.25 7.17
C ASN A 103 14.02 -8.67 7.15
N SER A 104 13.20 -9.70 6.90
CA SER A 104 13.68 -11.09 6.83
C SER A 104 14.58 -11.35 5.63
N ASP A 105 14.34 -10.66 4.52
CA ASP A 105 15.16 -10.74 3.32
C ASP A 105 14.95 -9.46 2.50
N ARG A 106 15.81 -8.46 2.72
CA ARG A 106 15.70 -7.15 2.07
C ARG A 106 16.07 -7.19 0.59
N ASP A 107 16.89 -8.15 0.16
CA ASP A 107 17.26 -8.29 -1.25
C ASP A 107 16.08 -8.85 -2.05
N LYS A 108 15.34 -9.80 -1.45
CA LYS A 108 14.11 -10.34 -2.04
C LYS A 108 12.93 -9.39 -1.92
N TYR A 109 12.64 -8.90 -0.71
CA TYR A 109 11.42 -8.12 -0.43
C TYR A 109 11.61 -6.61 -0.54
N GLY A 110 12.79 -6.14 -0.93
CA GLY A 110 13.10 -4.73 -1.19
C GLY A 110 12.24 -4.09 -2.28
N TYR A 111 11.63 -4.89 -3.15
CA TYR A 111 10.69 -4.42 -4.16
C TYR A 111 9.38 -3.89 -3.55
N TRP A 112 9.02 -4.26 -2.32
CA TRP A 112 7.95 -3.59 -1.57
C TRP A 112 8.51 -2.39 -0.82
N THR A 113 8.71 -1.30 -1.54
CA THR A 113 9.48 -0.14 -1.08
C THR A 113 8.58 0.93 -0.44
N SER A 114 9.16 1.66 0.52
CA SER A 114 8.60 2.90 1.06
C SER A 114 7.18 2.72 1.64
N LYS A 115 7.03 1.88 2.67
CA LYS A 115 5.76 1.72 3.41
C LYS A 115 5.20 3.09 3.82
N GLY A 116 3.95 3.37 3.42
CA GLY A 116 3.30 4.66 3.63
C GLY A 116 2.57 4.80 4.96
N TRP A 117 2.10 3.70 5.56
CA TRP A 117 1.35 3.73 6.82
C TRP A 117 2.17 3.25 8.03
N PRO A 118 2.12 3.95 9.17
CA PRO A 118 2.80 3.52 10.40
C PRO A 118 2.18 2.25 10.98
N THR A 119 2.97 1.52 11.78
CA THR A 119 2.45 0.34 12.49
C THR A 119 1.61 0.77 13.70
N PRO A 120 0.62 -0.03 14.14
CA PRO A 120 -0.27 0.34 15.23
C PRO A 120 0.48 0.78 16.50
N VAL A 121 1.61 0.13 16.81
CA VAL A 121 2.44 0.47 17.97
C VAL A 121 2.88 1.94 17.95
N LYS A 122 3.23 2.49 16.77
CA LYS A 122 3.62 3.90 16.65
C LYS A 122 2.46 4.86 16.80
N LEU A 123 1.23 4.41 16.55
CA LEU A 123 0.02 5.21 16.69
C LEU A 123 -0.51 5.21 18.12
N THR A 124 -0.26 4.14 18.89
CA THR A 124 -0.87 3.97 20.21
C THR A 124 -0.06 4.56 21.37
N GLN A 125 1.22 4.84 21.17
CA GLN A 125 2.11 5.38 22.21
C GLN A 125 1.55 6.63 22.89
N ASN A 126 0.96 7.54 22.12
CA ASN A 126 0.43 8.79 22.65
C ASN A 126 -0.82 8.60 23.51
N TYR A 127 -1.56 7.49 23.42
CA TYR A 127 -2.64 7.20 24.36
C TYR A 127 -2.10 6.92 25.76
N VAL A 128 -0.96 6.23 25.85
CA VAL A 128 -0.29 5.97 27.13
C VAL A 128 0.18 7.29 27.73
N THR A 129 0.85 8.12 26.94
CA THR A 129 1.28 9.46 27.38
C THR A 129 0.10 10.32 27.86
N ALA A 130 -1.01 10.35 27.10
CA ALA A 130 -2.18 11.11 27.50
C ALA A 130 -2.78 10.63 28.83
N LEU A 131 -2.81 9.31 29.08
CA LEU A 131 -3.27 8.75 30.35
C LEU A 131 -2.31 9.06 31.49
N GLU A 132 -1.00 8.90 31.28
CA GLU A 132 0.04 9.21 32.26
C GLU A 132 0.02 10.70 32.65
N ASP A 133 -0.15 11.60 31.67
CA ASP A 133 -0.28 13.03 31.89
C ASP A 133 -1.56 13.38 32.67
N ALA A 134 -2.69 12.72 32.37
CA ALA A 134 -3.94 12.93 33.10
C ALA A 134 -3.84 12.48 34.56
N ILE A 135 -3.18 11.35 34.81
CA ILE A 135 -2.88 10.86 36.16
C ILE A 135 -1.95 11.84 36.89
N ALA A 136 -0.89 12.30 36.25
CA ALA A 136 0.06 13.25 36.83
C ALA A 136 -0.58 14.61 37.16
N ALA A 137 -1.54 15.05 36.34
CA ALA A 137 -2.30 16.27 36.56
C ALA A 137 -3.48 16.11 37.54
N GLY A 138 -3.80 14.89 37.99
CA GLY A 138 -4.91 14.61 38.90
C GLY A 138 -6.30 14.84 38.30
N VAL A 139 -6.44 14.71 36.98
CA VAL A 139 -7.68 14.96 36.22
C VAL A 139 -8.35 13.67 35.72
N TRP A 140 -7.90 12.52 36.21
CA TRP A 140 -8.41 11.18 35.91
C TRP A 140 -9.32 10.64 37.03
#